data_AF-A0A925WD77-F1
#
_entry.id   AF-A0A925WD77-F1
#
_cell.length_a   1.000
_cell.length_b   1.000
_cell.length_c   1.000
_cell.angle_alpha   90.00
_cell.angle_beta   90.00
_cell.angle_gamma   90.00
#
_symmetry.space_group_name_H-M   'P 1'
#
loop_
_entity.id
_entity.type
_entity.pdbx_description
1 polymer ?
#
loop_
_entity_poly.entity_id
_entity_poly.type
_entity_poly.pdbx_seq_one_letter_code
_entity_poly.pdbx_strand_id
1 'polypeptide(L)'
;MGATISGTAWNTSARPTFQAVAFSTDSDFATFSDGEQTAIKRIWERVAEDYAPFHVDVTTEAPTSPGTRTAIALITRSTDATGAPNPSSTAGGIAYINVFGSANNSYYSPAWVYYDNLSNLESYIAEAASHEIGHNLGLSHDGLSNGAAYYGGHGTGQISWGPIMGTGYGRNVSQWSKGDYFLANNTQDDLSVIAGKLSILAEDHGDTIETATALSLTNGTNIVSSTPETDSHNFNPANKGILQSTTDLDVFSFTTGPGPVNLLVNPLLIPSSTRGGNLDIIAELHDGNNNVIATSNPASQTGAQLQVSVNAGTYYLLIRNSAAGTPLSSTPSGYTSYGSIGQYFVSGSIASPAAVAASVQLITTANNPAWGSVTPSNQTYTAGSVVQVYATPAEHYQFAGWEEGASGTEDPLTVVLNSNTFLRAVFVEALTTNAPTPLWWLASKGFTNDFENAVHQVAANAMPLWQSYIAGLDPNNPADQLRVFLSGNPGQEVLNWGTVPGRVYTILSSDNLSGEFSTVENALDLSASVNSFAPPTNATGGAQFYKIQVRKP
;
A
#
# COMPACT_ATOMS: atom_id res chain seq x y z
N MET A 1 0.71 -22.06 42.59
CA MET A 1 0.83 -22.69 43.93
C MET A 1 0.04 -21.86 44.94
N GLY A 2 -0.48 -22.50 46.00
CA GLY A 2 -1.12 -21.80 47.12
C GLY A 2 -0.14 -20.97 47.96
N ALA A 3 -0.60 -20.45 49.10
CA ALA A 3 0.20 -19.65 50.02
C ALA A 3 -0.10 -19.97 51.49
N THR A 4 0.95 -20.04 52.32
CA THR A 4 0.82 -20.12 53.78
C THR A 4 0.88 -18.72 54.37
N ILE A 5 -0.23 -18.22 54.93
CA ILE A 5 -0.32 -16.89 55.52
C ILE A 5 -0.26 -16.99 57.04
N SER A 6 0.81 -16.44 57.65
CA SER A 6 1.04 -16.47 59.09
C SER A 6 1.77 -15.20 59.55
N GLY A 7 1.59 -14.80 60.81
CA GLY A 7 2.26 -13.61 61.36
C GLY A 7 1.80 -12.27 60.77
N THR A 8 0.65 -12.25 60.11
CA THR A 8 0.04 -11.05 59.50
C THR A 8 -1.12 -10.52 60.33
N ALA A 9 -1.64 -9.34 59.97
CA ALA A 9 -2.84 -8.74 60.54
C ALA A 9 -4.10 -9.59 60.34
N TRP A 10 -4.09 -10.55 59.41
CA TRP A 10 -5.18 -11.49 59.18
C TRP A 10 -5.25 -12.60 60.22
N ASN A 11 -4.12 -12.92 60.86
CA ASN A 11 -4.01 -14.05 61.78
C ASN A 11 -4.53 -13.67 63.17
N THR A 12 -5.21 -14.62 63.82
CA THR A 12 -5.69 -14.47 65.20
C THR A 12 -5.10 -15.58 66.07
N SER A 13 -5.23 -15.47 67.40
CA SER A 13 -4.82 -16.56 68.30
C SER A 13 -5.56 -17.87 68.02
N ALA A 14 -6.83 -17.79 67.59
CA ALA A 14 -7.63 -18.95 67.19
C ALA A 14 -7.23 -19.50 65.81
N ARG A 15 -6.66 -18.67 64.93
CA ARG A 15 -6.24 -19.02 63.57
C ARG A 15 -4.87 -18.43 63.26
N PRO A 16 -3.80 -19.07 63.75
CA PRO A 16 -2.44 -18.56 63.61
C PRO A 16 -1.91 -18.67 62.17
N THR A 17 -2.53 -19.53 61.34
CA THR A 17 -2.13 -19.78 59.96
C THR A 17 -3.34 -20.01 59.07
N PHE A 18 -3.29 -19.52 57.82
CA PHE A 18 -4.18 -19.89 56.73
C PHE A 18 -3.38 -20.61 55.64
N GLN A 19 -3.93 -21.71 55.12
CA GLN A 19 -3.33 -22.47 54.01
C GLN A 19 -4.14 -22.22 52.74
N ALA A 20 -3.91 -21.07 52.09
CA ALA A 20 -4.57 -20.76 50.83
C ALA A 20 -4.13 -21.76 49.75
N VAL A 21 -5.07 -22.23 48.94
CA VAL A 21 -4.81 -23.15 47.82
C VAL A 21 -4.59 -22.36 46.53
N ALA A 22 -4.04 -23.02 45.51
CA ALA A 22 -3.91 -22.41 44.19
C ALA A 22 -5.28 -22.05 43.59
N PHE A 23 -5.31 -21.12 42.64
CA PHE A 23 -6.46 -20.93 41.76
C PHE A 23 -6.77 -22.26 41.04
N SER A 24 -8.04 -22.67 41.00
CA SER A 24 -8.45 -23.84 40.23
C SER A 24 -9.93 -23.79 39.86
N THR A 25 -10.23 -24.15 38.61
CA THR A 25 -11.56 -24.29 38.03
C THR A 25 -12.01 -25.74 37.88
N ASP A 26 -11.09 -26.70 38.04
CA ASP A 26 -11.34 -28.15 37.97
C ASP A 26 -11.15 -28.87 39.31
N SER A 27 -10.85 -28.13 40.38
CA SER A 27 -10.52 -28.60 41.73
C SER A 27 -9.19 -29.36 41.86
N ASP A 28 -8.33 -29.35 40.84
CA ASP A 28 -6.91 -29.71 41.00
C ASP A 28 -6.11 -28.49 41.47
N PHE A 29 -5.63 -28.54 42.71
CA PHE A 29 -4.82 -27.47 43.30
C PHE A 29 -3.30 -27.70 43.17
N ALA A 30 -2.88 -28.81 42.54
CA ALA A 30 -1.49 -29.18 42.37
C ALA A 30 -0.91 -28.72 41.03
N THR A 31 -1.72 -28.71 39.97
CA THR A 31 -1.31 -28.30 38.63
C THR A 31 -2.25 -27.26 38.04
N PHE A 32 -1.87 -26.65 36.92
CA PHE A 32 -2.73 -25.74 36.16
C PHE A 32 -3.02 -26.34 34.78
N SER A 33 -4.29 -26.58 34.49
CA SER A 33 -4.75 -26.95 33.15
C SER A 33 -4.52 -25.83 32.12
N ASP A 34 -4.57 -26.14 30.82
CA ASP A 34 -4.44 -25.14 29.75
C ASP A 34 -5.51 -24.03 29.85
N GLY A 35 -6.71 -24.39 30.30
CA GLY A 35 -7.81 -23.45 30.55
C GLY A 35 -7.49 -22.49 31.70
N GLU A 36 -6.92 -23.00 32.79
CA GLU A 36 -6.50 -22.18 33.93
C GLU A 36 -5.31 -21.29 33.61
N GLN A 37 -4.33 -21.80 32.85
CA GLN A 37 -3.21 -20.97 32.38
C GLN A 37 -3.69 -19.82 31.49
N THR A 38 -4.67 -20.08 30.62
CA THR A 38 -5.33 -19.05 29.82
C THR A 38 -6.05 -18.03 30.70
N ALA A 39 -6.80 -18.49 31.71
CA ALA A 39 -7.49 -17.62 32.65
C ALA A 39 -6.53 -16.76 33.46
N ILE A 40 -5.46 -17.34 34.00
CA ILE A 40 -4.40 -16.65 34.76
C ILE A 40 -3.77 -15.55 33.90
N LYS A 41 -3.43 -15.87 32.65
CA LYS A 41 -2.87 -14.90 31.71
C LYS A 41 -3.82 -13.73 31.47
N ARG A 42 -5.10 -13.99 31.19
CA ARG A 42 -6.08 -12.92 30.92
C ARG A 42 -6.47 -12.11 32.15
N ILE A 43 -6.43 -12.72 33.33
CA ILE A 43 -6.57 -11.98 34.60
C ILE A 43 -5.37 -11.03 34.74
N TRP A 44 -4.15 -11.53 34.52
CA TRP A 44 -2.95 -10.72 34.57
C TRP A 44 -2.97 -9.56 33.55
N GLU A 45 -3.36 -9.81 32.30
CA GLU A 45 -3.44 -8.76 31.26
C GLU A 45 -4.36 -7.59 31.64
N ARG A 46 -5.49 -7.88 32.30
CA ARG A 46 -6.44 -6.85 32.78
C ARG A 46 -5.86 -6.03 33.93
N VAL A 47 -5.29 -6.71 34.92
CA VAL A 47 -4.65 -6.02 36.05
C VAL A 47 -3.46 -5.19 35.55
N ALA A 48 -2.69 -5.72 34.60
CA ALA A 48 -1.58 -4.99 33.99
C ALA A 48 -2.07 -3.74 33.24
N GLU A 49 -3.19 -3.81 32.52
CA GLU A 49 -3.81 -2.66 31.86
C GLU A 49 -4.28 -1.58 32.84
N ASP A 50 -4.90 -1.97 33.96
CA ASP A 50 -5.34 -1.03 35.01
C ASP A 50 -4.18 -0.21 35.58
N TYR A 51 -2.98 -0.80 35.62
CA TYR A 51 -1.79 -0.15 36.15
C TYR A 51 -0.78 0.29 35.07
N ALA A 52 -1.08 0.10 33.79
CA ALA A 52 -0.17 0.42 32.67
C ALA A 52 0.32 1.88 32.64
N PRO A 53 -0.49 2.89 33.03
CA PRO A 53 -0.03 4.28 33.11
C PRO A 53 1.04 4.56 34.18
N PHE A 54 1.31 3.61 35.07
CA PHE A 54 2.20 3.79 36.21
C PHE A 54 3.49 2.97 36.06
N HIS A 55 4.57 3.49 36.64
CA HIS A 55 5.86 2.82 36.68
C HIS A 55 5.85 1.71 37.75
N VAL A 56 5.17 0.61 37.44
CA VAL A 56 5.01 -0.58 38.27
C VAL A 56 5.13 -1.84 37.40
N ASP A 57 5.75 -2.87 37.95
CA ASP A 57 5.78 -4.20 37.33
C ASP A 57 4.61 -5.03 37.89
N VAL A 58 3.69 -5.41 37.01
CA VAL A 58 2.59 -6.32 37.33
C VAL A 58 2.99 -7.70 36.81
N THR A 59 3.15 -8.66 37.71
CA THR A 59 3.63 -10.00 37.36
C THR A 59 2.89 -11.10 38.14
N THR A 60 2.85 -12.29 37.55
CA THR A 60 2.39 -13.52 38.23
C THR A 60 3.53 -14.27 38.93
N GLU A 61 4.78 -13.83 38.73
CA GLU A 61 5.94 -14.36 39.41
C GLU A 61 6.01 -13.85 40.86
N ALA A 62 6.09 -14.77 41.81
CA ALA A 62 6.23 -14.40 43.22
C ALA A 62 7.66 -13.83 43.46
N PRO A 63 7.78 -12.62 44.04
CA PRO A 63 9.09 -12.04 44.30
C PRO A 63 9.81 -12.82 45.42
N THR A 64 11.11 -13.03 45.25
CA THR A 64 11.95 -13.75 46.22
C THR A 64 12.06 -13.05 47.58
N SER A 65 11.86 -11.73 47.64
CA SER A 65 11.86 -10.94 48.88
C SER A 65 10.92 -9.74 48.74
N PRO A 66 9.61 -9.90 49.05
CA PRO A 66 8.65 -8.81 48.94
C PRO A 66 9.01 -7.67 49.91
N GLY A 67 9.20 -6.47 49.37
CA GLY A 67 9.57 -5.28 50.12
C GLY A 67 8.36 -4.44 50.54
N THR A 68 8.62 -3.21 50.99
CA THR A 68 7.56 -2.23 51.30
C THR A 68 6.81 -1.76 50.06
N ARG A 69 7.39 -1.92 48.85
CA ARG A 69 6.82 -1.57 47.56
C ARG A 69 6.39 -2.81 46.74
N THR A 70 5.93 -3.84 47.42
CA THR A 70 5.35 -5.04 46.80
C THR A 70 3.92 -5.21 47.29
N ALA A 71 2.95 -5.14 46.39
CA ALA A 71 1.56 -5.49 46.69
C ALA A 71 1.30 -6.94 46.23
N ILE A 72 0.51 -7.70 46.97
CA ILE A 72 0.19 -9.10 46.64
C ILE A 72 -1.32 -9.26 46.62
N ALA A 73 -1.89 -9.49 45.44
CA ALA A 73 -3.27 -9.96 45.27
C ALA A 73 -3.26 -11.50 45.26
N LEU A 74 -3.68 -12.10 46.36
CA LEU A 74 -3.78 -13.55 46.51
C LEU A 74 -5.13 -14.05 45.98
N ILE A 75 -5.12 -14.55 44.75
CA ILE A 75 -6.27 -15.20 44.14
C ILE A 75 -6.36 -16.64 44.62
N THR A 76 -7.39 -16.95 45.40
CA THR A 76 -7.64 -18.27 45.99
C THR A 76 -9.14 -18.49 46.17
N ARG A 77 -9.55 -19.67 46.63
CA ARG A 77 -10.97 -19.91 46.96
C ARG A 77 -11.30 -19.37 48.36
N SER A 78 -12.58 -19.19 48.65
CA SER A 78 -13.10 -18.67 49.92
C SER A 78 -12.75 -19.50 51.16
N THR A 79 -12.23 -20.72 51.00
CA THR A 79 -11.78 -21.61 52.08
C THR A 79 -10.33 -22.06 51.93
N ASP A 80 -9.62 -22.26 53.05
CA ASP A 80 -8.27 -22.81 53.08
C ASP A 80 -8.23 -24.31 52.70
N ALA A 81 -7.04 -24.91 52.68
CA ALA A 81 -6.83 -26.32 52.33
C ALA A 81 -7.57 -27.31 53.24
N THR A 82 -7.96 -26.90 54.45
CA THR A 82 -8.75 -27.73 55.39
C THR A 82 -10.25 -27.57 55.21
N GLY A 83 -10.69 -26.65 54.35
CA GLY A 83 -12.09 -26.27 54.15
C GLY A 83 -12.60 -25.24 55.17
N ALA A 84 -11.74 -24.72 56.05
CA ALA A 84 -12.10 -23.63 56.93
C ALA A 84 -12.13 -22.30 56.15
N PRO A 85 -13.00 -21.33 56.50
CA PRO A 85 -13.14 -20.08 55.75
C PRO A 85 -11.82 -19.30 55.69
N ASN A 86 -11.53 -18.53 54.65
CA ASN A 86 -10.44 -17.54 54.66
C ASN A 86 -10.95 -16.20 55.27
N PRO A 87 -10.10 -15.20 55.52
CA PRO A 87 -10.54 -13.90 56.07
C PRO A 87 -11.65 -13.25 55.24
N SER A 88 -12.78 -12.87 55.86
CA SER A 88 -13.93 -12.30 55.13
C SER A 88 -14.40 -13.16 53.94
N SER A 89 -14.45 -14.48 54.10
CA SER A 89 -14.70 -15.47 53.04
C SER A 89 -16.00 -15.31 52.23
N THR A 90 -16.90 -14.39 52.59
CA THR A 90 -18.14 -14.12 51.84
C THR A 90 -18.00 -12.94 50.87
N ALA A 91 -16.87 -12.24 50.86
CA ALA A 91 -16.60 -11.12 49.98
C ALA A 91 -16.03 -11.57 48.62
N GLY A 92 -16.06 -10.69 47.61
CA GLY A 92 -15.31 -10.91 46.36
C GLY A 92 -13.80 -10.76 46.58
N GLY A 93 -13.41 -9.80 47.40
CA GLY A 93 -12.05 -9.61 47.89
C GLY A 93 -12.05 -8.84 49.21
N ILE A 94 -10.87 -8.72 49.82
CA ILE A 94 -10.64 -7.84 50.96
C ILE A 94 -9.16 -7.44 51.08
N ALA A 95 -8.92 -6.16 51.38
CA ALA A 95 -7.59 -5.60 51.58
C ALA A 95 -7.54 -4.57 52.71
N TYR A 96 -6.35 -4.37 53.25
CA TYR A 96 -6.05 -3.22 54.10
C TYR A 96 -5.75 -1.98 53.25
N ILE A 97 -6.17 -0.81 53.74
CA ILE A 97 -6.10 0.44 52.99
C ILE A 97 -4.78 1.18 53.28
N ASN A 98 -4.17 1.78 52.24
CA ASN A 98 -3.01 2.67 52.33
C ASN A 98 -1.78 2.04 53.00
N VAL A 99 -1.51 0.77 52.68
CA VAL A 99 -0.39 0.00 53.25
C VAL A 99 0.83 -0.06 52.32
N PHE A 100 0.64 0.17 51.01
CA PHE A 100 1.72 0.17 50.04
C PHE A 100 2.73 1.29 50.31
N GLY A 101 4.01 0.94 50.32
CA GLY A 101 5.12 1.81 50.68
C GLY A 101 5.32 2.01 52.18
N SER A 102 4.41 1.50 53.04
CA SER A 102 4.55 1.61 54.49
C SER A 102 5.56 0.60 55.06
N ALA A 103 6.13 0.90 56.23
CA ALA A 103 7.03 -0.01 56.94
C ALA A 103 6.36 -1.34 57.35
N ASN A 104 5.01 -1.36 57.42
CA ASN A 104 4.22 -2.51 57.84
C ASN A 104 3.53 -3.21 56.67
N ASN A 105 3.89 -2.92 55.41
CA ASN A 105 3.26 -3.48 54.22
C ASN A 105 3.15 -5.02 54.30
N SER A 106 4.23 -5.71 54.65
CA SER A 106 4.26 -7.17 54.78
C SER A 106 3.35 -7.71 55.89
N TYR A 107 3.10 -6.93 56.94
CA TYR A 107 2.19 -7.33 58.03
C TYR A 107 0.72 -7.28 57.58
N TYR A 108 0.37 -6.39 56.66
CA TYR A 108 -1.00 -6.25 56.14
C TYR A 108 -1.24 -7.01 54.83
N SER A 109 -0.19 -7.59 54.24
CA SER A 109 -0.26 -8.46 53.07
C SER A 109 -0.83 -9.85 53.42
N PRO A 110 -1.50 -10.55 52.49
CA PRO A 110 -1.87 -10.12 51.14
C PRO A 110 -3.25 -9.43 51.13
N ALA A 111 -3.59 -8.83 49.99
CA ALA A 111 -4.96 -8.58 49.59
C ALA A 111 -5.58 -9.92 49.12
N TRP A 112 -6.76 -10.27 49.61
CA TRP A 112 -7.42 -11.54 49.29
C TRP A 112 -8.42 -11.36 48.15
N VAL A 113 -8.42 -12.27 47.18
CA VAL A 113 -9.38 -12.29 46.06
C VAL A 113 -9.97 -13.69 45.95
N TYR A 114 -11.28 -13.82 46.10
CA TYR A 114 -11.98 -15.10 46.18
C TYR A 114 -12.67 -15.46 44.86
N TYR A 115 -11.99 -16.24 44.02
CA TYR A 115 -12.44 -16.51 42.65
C TYR A 115 -13.79 -17.25 42.59
N ASP A 116 -14.10 -18.06 43.60
CA ASP A 116 -15.34 -18.83 43.73
C ASP A 116 -16.54 -17.97 44.13
N ASN A 117 -16.30 -16.81 44.77
CA ASN A 117 -17.32 -15.78 44.99
C ASN A 117 -17.49 -14.85 43.76
N LEU A 118 -16.55 -14.91 42.81
CA LEU A 118 -16.51 -14.08 41.60
C LEU A 118 -16.96 -14.86 40.36
N SER A 119 -17.83 -15.86 40.55
CA SER A 119 -18.39 -16.71 39.50
C SER A 119 -17.34 -17.46 38.65
N ASN A 120 -16.09 -17.56 39.13
CA ASN A 120 -14.94 -18.07 38.35
C ASN A 120 -14.71 -17.30 37.03
N LEU A 121 -15.15 -16.05 36.92
CA LEU A 121 -15.00 -15.25 35.71
C LEU A 121 -13.70 -14.45 35.75
N GLU A 122 -12.84 -14.64 34.75
CA GLU A 122 -11.57 -13.92 34.57
C GLU A 122 -11.71 -12.40 34.77
N SER A 123 -12.77 -11.81 34.18
CA SER A 123 -13.02 -10.37 34.28
C SER A 123 -13.39 -9.91 35.68
N TYR A 124 -14.12 -10.73 36.46
CA TYR A 124 -14.53 -10.36 37.80
C TYR A 124 -13.36 -10.52 38.78
N ILE A 125 -12.56 -11.56 38.57
CA ILE A 125 -11.33 -11.82 39.35
C ILE A 125 -10.31 -10.70 39.13
N ALA A 126 -10.11 -10.27 37.90
CA ALA A 126 -9.21 -9.16 37.59
C ALA A 126 -9.69 -7.83 38.20
N GLU A 127 -10.96 -7.48 38.02
CA GLU A 127 -11.55 -6.26 38.59
C GLU A 127 -11.37 -6.24 40.12
N ALA A 128 -11.67 -7.35 40.80
CA ALA A 128 -11.44 -7.48 42.23
C ALA A 128 -9.96 -7.36 42.60
N ALA A 129 -9.05 -8.00 41.85
CA ALA A 129 -7.62 -7.88 42.11
C ALA A 129 -7.14 -6.42 42.01
N SER A 130 -7.50 -5.70 40.95
CA SER A 130 -7.17 -4.29 40.79
C SER A 130 -7.79 -3.42 41.89
N HIS A 131 -9.06 -3.66 42.25
CA HIS A 131 -9.78 -3.00 43.34
C HIS A 131 -9.07 -3.16 44.69
N GLU A 132 -8.71 -4.39 45.05
CA GLU A 132 -8.06 -4.67 46.32
C GLU A 132 -6.63 -4.10 46.41
N ILE A 133 -5.90 -4.07 45.29
CA ILE A 133 -4.63 -3.35 45.23
C ILE A 133 -4.84 -1.83 45.27
N GLY A 134 -5.92 -1.32 44.69
CA GLY A 134 -6.35 0.07 44.82
C GLY A 134 -6.52 0.49 46.28
N HIS A 135 -7.12 -0.36 47.12
CA HIS A 135 -7.12 -0.16 48.57
C HIS A 135 -5.72 -0.09 49.16
N ASN A 136 -4.81 -1.02 48.83
CA ASN A 136 -3.43 -0.96 49.32
C ASN A 136 -2.74 0.38 48.97
N LEU A 137 -3.08 0.99 47.84
CA LEU A 137 -2.58 2.29 47.39
C LEU A 137 -3.28 3.49 48.07
N GLY A 138 -4.45 3.28 48.67
CA GLY A 138 -5.17 4.28 49.48
C GLY A 138 -6.53 4.69 48.93
N LEU A 139 -7.07 3.95 47.97
CA LEU A 139 -8.37 4.23 47.38
C LEU A 139 -9.52 3.76 48.27
N SER A 140 -10.64 4.48 48.20
CA SER A 140 -11.92 4.19 48.86
C SER A 140 -12.93 3.72 47.83
N HIS A 141 -14.02 3.08 48.27
CA HIS A 141 -15.03 2.60 47.35
C HIS A 141 -15.75 3.74 46.62
N ASP A 142 -16.02 3.51 45.34
CA ASP A 142 -16.90 4.30 44.51
C ASP A 142 -18.33 3.79 44.63
N GLY A 143 -19.14 4.51 45.40
CA GLY A 143 -20.55 4.20 45.67
C GLY A 143 -21.52 5.24 45.13
N LEU A 144 -22.75 5.20 45.64
CA LEU A 144 -23.82 6.13 45.28
C LEU A 144 -24.32 6.91 46.51
N SER A 145 -24.79 8.14 46.28
CA SER A 145 -25.34 9.02 47.32
C SER A 145 -26.63 8.48 47.97
N ASN A 146 -27.22 7.43 47.39
CA ASN A 146 -28.36 6.70 47.95
C ASN A 146 -27.95 5.67 49.03
N GLY A 147 -26.67 5.58 49.38
CA GLY A 147 -26.13 4.68 50.40
C GLY A 147 -25.58 3.36 49.87
N ALA A 148 -25.63 3.10 48.56
CA ALA A 148 -24.95 1.94 47.99
C ALA A 148 -23.42 2.11 48.13
N ALA A 149 -22.77 1.13 48.77
CA ALA A 149 -21.33 1.15 49.00
C ALA A 149 -20.51 0.99 47.72
N TYR A 150 -21.07 0.33 46.70
CA TYR A 150 -20.42 0.08 45.42
C TYR A 150 -21.34 0.48 44.28
N TYR A 151 -20.79 1.16 43.29
CA TYR A 151 -21.45 1.45 42.04
C TYR A 151 -21.13 0.39 40.98
N GLY A 152 -22.17 -0.28 40.47
CA GLY A 152 -22.02 -1.36 39.48
C GLY A 152 -21.79 -0.91 38.04
N GLY A 153 -21.64 0.40 37.82
CA GLY A 153 -21.54 0.98 36.48
C GLY A 153 -22.88 1.11 35.74
N HIS A 154 -22.80 1.41 34.44
CA HIS A 154 -23.96 1.67 33.58
C HIS A 154 -23.65 1.43 32.10
N GLY A 155 -24.64 1.70 31.24
CA GLY A 155 -24.51 1.56 29.80
C GLY A 155 -24.48 0.11 29.29
N THR A 156 -24.40 -0.02 27.97
CA THR A 156 -24.42 -1.29 27.23
C THR A 156 -23.43 -1.25 26.07
N GLY A 157 -23.08 -2.41 25.52
CA GLY A 157 -22.18 -2.50 24.37
C GLY A 157 -20.74 -2.15 24.73
N GLN A 158 -19.94 -1.77 23.72
CA GLN A 158 -18.51 -1.56 23.89
C GLN A 158 -18.15 -0.40 24.83
N ILE A 159 -19.05 0.58 24.99
CA ILE A 159 -18.87 1.74 25.88
C ILE A 159 -19.57 1.57 27.24
N SER A 160 -20.03 0.35 27.58
CA SER A 160 -20.53 0.08 28.94
C SER A 160 -19.40 0.23 29.94
N TRP A 161 -19.67 0.90 31.05
CA TRP A 161 -18.64 1.44 31.93
C TRP A 161 -18.90 1.17 33.41
N GLY A 162 -17.86 0.97 34.20
CA GLY A 162 -17.91 0.97 35.66
C GLY A 162 -16.59 1.41 36.29
N PRO A 163 -16.61 2.00 37.50
CA PRO A 163 -15.38 2.37 38.20
C PRO A 163 -14.73 1.14 38.85
N ILE A 164 -13.39 1.06 38.80
CA ILE A 164 -12.61 -0.05 39.39
C ILE A 164 -12.86 -0.14 40.91
N MET A 165 -12.92 1.01 41.59
CA MET A 165 -13.22 1.07 43.03
C MET A 165 -14.72 0.89 43.35
N GLY A 166 -15.56 0.65 42.35
CA GLY A 166 -16.94 0.20 42.52
C GLY A 166 -17.06 -1.31 42.34
N THR A 167 -18.02 -1.72 41.52
CA THR A 167 -18.20 -3.13 41.11
C THR A 167 -18.55 -3.20 39.62
N GLY A 168 -17.64 -2.75 38.75
CA GLY A 168 -17.76 -2.74 37.28
C GLY A 168 -17.94 -4.11 36.59
N TYR A 169 -18.39 -5.13 37.31
CA TYR A 169 -18.57 -6.49 36.81
C TYR A 169 -19.44 -6.54 35.55
N GLY A 170 -18.87 -7.10 34.48
CA GLY A 170 -19.54 -7.28 33.20
C GLY A 170 -19.57 -6.03 32.31
N ARG A 171 -18.88 -4.96 32.70
CA ARG A 171 -18.68 -3.78 31.85
C ARG A 171 -17.52 -4.03 30.87
N ASN A 172 -17.60 -3.40 29.70
CA ASN A 172 -16.54 -3.54 28.69
C ASN A 172 -15.37 -2.59 28.90
N VAL A 173 -15.62 -1.49 29.60
CA VAL A 173 -14.62 -0.51 30.04
C VAL A 173 -14.73 -0.43 31.56
N SER A 174 -13.62 -0.63 32.26
CA SER A 174 -13.48 -0.29 33.68
C SER A 174 -12.33 0.70 33.83
N GLN A 175 -12.47 1.67 34.74
CA GLN A 175 -11.51 2.76 34.84
C GLN A 175 -11.35 3.24 36.28
N TRP A 176 -10.18 3.81 36.58
CA TRP A 176 -10.02 4.69 37.74
C TRP A 176 -10.92 5.92 37.59
N SER A 177 -11.38 6.45 38.72
CA SER A 177 -12.46 7.42 38.76
C SER A 177 -12.11 8.63 39.63
N LYS A 178 -12.90 9.69 39.48
CA LYS A 178 -12.90 10.85 40.39
C LYS A 178 -14.30 11.24 40.84
N GLY A 179 -15.24 10.28 40.78
CA GLY A 179 -16.65 10.52 40.99
C GLY A 179 -17.36 11.15 39.80
N ASP A 180 -16.82 10.98 38.58
CA ASP A 180 -17.35 11.54 37.33
C ASP A 180 -18.59 10.77 36.80
N TYR A 181 -19.46 10.32 37.69
CA TYR A 181 -20.69 9.60 37.35
C TYR A 181 -21.88 10.07 38.19
N PHE A 182 -23.08 9.88 37.65
CA PHE A 182 -24.32 10.32 38.29
C PHE A 182 -24.49 9.71 39.68
N LEU A 183 -24.71 10.58 40.69
CA LEU A 183 -24.84 10.25 42.11
C LEU A 183 -23.59 9.66 42.78
N ALA A 184 -22.39 9.87 42.24
CA ALA A 184 -21.16 9.51 42.94
C ALA A 184 -21.14 10.07 44.37
N ASN A 185 -20.83 9.21 45.35
CA ASN A 185 -20.65 9.61 46.76
C ASN A 185 -19.18 9.75 47.16
N ASN A 186 -18.27 9.26 46.33
CA ASN A 186 -16.84 9.40 46.47
C ASN A 186 -16.34 10.26 45.30
N THR A 187 -15.53 11.27 45.60
CA THR A 187 -14.91 12.16 44.62
C THR A 187 -13.39 12.18 44.80
N GLN A 188 -12.84 11.07 45.31
CA GLN A 188 -11.39 10.87 45.42
C GLN A 188 -10.78 10.87 44.02
N ASP A 189 -9.73 11.65 43.79
CA ASP A 189 -8.97 11.60 42.54
C ASP A 189 -8.07 10.36 42.57
N ASP A 190 -8.58 9.25 42.06
CA ASP A 190 -7.90 7.96 42.10
C ASP A 190 -6.51 8.01 41.45
N LEU A 191 -6.38 8.66 40.29
CA LEU A 191 -5.11 8.77 39.57
C LEU A 191 -4.10 9.55 40.38
N SER A 192 -4.50 10.65 41.02
CA SER A 192 -3.62 11.44 41.90
C SER A 192 -3.18 10.64 43.14
N VAL A 193 -4.09 9.85 43.73
CA VAL A 193 -3.78 9.03 44.91
C VAL A 193 -2.79 7.92 44.55
N ILE A 194 -3.01 7.22 43.42
CA ILE A 194 -2.07 6.22 42.92
C ILE A 194 -0.73 6.89 42.57
N ALA A 195 -0.75 8.04 41.88
CA ALA A 195 0.45 8.80 41.51
C ALA A 195 1.29 9.24 42.73
N GLY A 196 0.65 9.41 43.89
CA GLY A 196 1.33 9.67 45.16
C GLY A 196 2.15 8.49 45.71
N LYS A 197 1.97 7.28 45.16
CA LYS A 197 2.63 6.03 45.56
C LYS A 197 3.51 5.45 44.45
N LEU A 198 2.99 5.45 43.24
CA LEU A 198 3.60 4.96 42.00
C LEU A 198 3.80 6.16 41.08
N SER A 199 5.02 6.41 40.60
CA SER A 199 5.21 7.46 39.59
C SER A 199 4.48 7.10 38.31
N ILE A 200 3.96 8.08 37.59
CA ILE A 200 3.44 7.90 36.21
C ILE A 200 4.59 7.42 35.32
N LEU A 201 4.28 6.57 34.34
CA LEU A 201 5.24 6.13 33.33
C LEU A 201 5.80 7.35 32.56
N ALA A 202 7.03 7.23 32.08
CA ALA A 202 7.59 8.24 31.19
C ALA A 202 6.92 8.14 29.81
N GLU A 203 6.85 9.26 29.10
CA GLU A 203 6.39 9.31 27.71
C GLU A 203 7.14 8.31 26.84
N ASP A 204 6.38 7.57 26.02
CA ASP A 204 6.88 6.55 25.11
C ASP A 204 6.91 7.03 23.64
N HIS A 205 6.05 8.01 23.30
CA HIS A 205 5.98 8.61 21.97
C HIS A 205 5.80 10.13 22.01
N GLY A 206 6.46 10.82 21.08
CA GLY A 206 6.41 12.28 20.97
C GLY A 206 5.02 12.88 20.69
N ASP A 207 4.71 13.98 21.38
CA ASP A 207 3.47 14.79 21.25
C ASP A 207 3.35 15.65 19.96
N THR A 208 4.36 15.66 19.09
CA THR A 208 4.42 16.58 17.94
C THR A 208 4.84 15.87 16.66
N ILE A 209 4.54 16.46 15.50
CA ILE A 209 4.98 15.91 14.21
C ILE A 209 6.51 15.90 14.07
N GLU A 210 7.21 16.79 14.79
CA GLU A 210 8.68 16.88 14.83
C GLU A 210 9.30 15.76 15.68
N THR A 211 8.59 15.29 16.70
CA THR A 211 9.02 14.23 17.62
C THR A 211 8.34 12.89 17.34
N ALA A 212 7.61 12.79 16.22
CA ALA A 212 6.79 11.64 15.90
C ALA A 212 7.61 10.34 15.75
N THR A 213 7.09 9.26 16.33
CA THR A 213 7.68 7.92 16.21
C THR A 213 7.36 7.32 14.84
N ALA A 214 8.33 6.82 14.09
CA ALA A 214 8.04 6.21 12.78
C ALA A 214 7.25 4.89 12.94
N LEU A 215 6.16 4.71 12.19
CA LEU A 215 5.48 3.42 12.09
C LEU A 215 6.42 2.39 11.44
N SER A 216 6.49 1.21 12.03
CA SER A 216 7.25 0.09 11.49
C SER A 216 6.41 -0.66 10.46
N LEU A 217 6.97 -0.82 9.25
CA LEU A 217 6.29 -1.48 8.13
C LEU A 217 6.84 -2.88 7.88
N THR A 218 5.96 -3.86 7.82
CA THR A 218 6.26 -5.22 7.36
C THR A 218 5.97 -5.33 5.86
N ASN A 219 6.92 -5.85 5.09
CA ASN A 219 6.86 -5.94 3.62
C ASN A 219 6.63 -4.60 2.92
N GLY A 220 7.01 -3.49 3.57
CA GLY A 220 6.94 -2.13 3.00
C GLY A 220 5.56 -1.48 2.95
N THR A 221 4.49 -2.17 3.33
CA THR A 221 3.11 -1.64 3.26
C THR A 221 2.21 -2.01 4.43
N ASN A 222 2.51 -3.06 5.20
CA ASN A 222 1.64 -3.50 6.28
C ASN A 222 2.15 -2.96 7.62
N ILE A 223 1.22 -2.56 8.48
CA ILE A 223 1.48 -2.14 9.85
C ILE A 223 0.90 -3.23 10.75
N VAL A 224 1.76 -3.79 11.61
CA VAL A 224 1.38 -4.86 12.54
C VAL A 224 1.90 -4.52 13.92
N SER A 225 1.13 -4.91 14.93
CA SER A 225 1.46 -4.73 16.34
C SER A 225 1.16 -6.02 17.09
N SER A 226 2.01 -6.37 18.06
CA SER A 226 1.78 -7.50 18.96
C SER A 226 1.03 -7.02 20.21
N THR A 227 0.11 -7.85 20.71
CA THR A 227 -0.60 -7.63 21.99
C THR A 227 0.03 -8.45 23.11
N PRO A 228 -0.26 -8.17 24.40
CA PRO A 228 0.15 -9.03 25.52
C PRO A 228 -0.23 -10.51 25.33
N GLU A 229 -1.33 -10.78 24.62
CA GLU A 229 -1.76 -12.13 24.28
C GLU A 229 -0.77 -12.84 23.33
N THR A 230 -0.12 -12.10 22.44
CA THR A 230 0.82 -12.66 21.44
C THR A 230 2.30 -12.44 21.78
N ASP A 231 2.60 -11.54 22.71
CA ASP A 231 3.94 -11.07 23.05
C ASP A 231 3.95 -10.52 24.50
N SER A 232 3.77 -11.41 25.47
CA SER A 232 3.59 -11.06 26.89
C SER A 232 4.79 -10.37 27.54
N HIS A 233 5.98 -10.49 26.94
CA HIS A 233 7.20 -9.82 27.40
C HIS A 233 7.52 -8.55 26.62
N ASN A 234 6.66 -8.16 25.67
CA ASN A 234 6.83 -7.00 24.83
C ASN A 234 8.19 -6.98 24.08
N PHE A 235 8.61 -8.12 23.53
CA PHE A 235 9.86 -8.19 22.75
C PHE A 235 9.78 -7.39 21.45
N ASN A 236 8.57 -7.15 20.93
CA ASN A 236 8.34 -6.29 19.78
C ASN A 236 7.53 -5.05 20.20
N PRO A 237 8.17 -3.90 20.49
CA PRO A 237 7.49 -2.69 20.93
C PRO A 237 6.89 -1.88 19.76
N ALA A 238 6.99 -2.33 18.51
CA ALA A 238 6.59 -1.52 17.36
C ALA A 238 5.06 -1.32 17.29
N ASN A 239 4.65 -0.13 16.83
CA ASN A 239 3.27 0.22 16.47
C ASN A 239 2.26 0.04 17.63
N LYS A 240 2.65 0.39 18.85
CA LYS A 240 1.82 0.41 20.06
C LYS A 240 2.43 1.35 21.07
N GLY A 241 1.63 1.80 22.02
CA GLY A 241 2.07 2.67 23.11
C GLY A 241 1.07 2.65 24.27
N ILE A 242 1.32 3.50 25.26
CA ILE A 242 0.50 3.71 26.44
C ILE A 242 0.17 5.19 26.53
N LEU A 243 -1.12 5.53 26.55
CA LEU A 243 -1.53 6.87 26.94
C LEU A 243 -1.54 6.95 28.47
N GLN A 244 -0.53 7.54 29.08
CA GLN A 244 -0.34 7.60 30.54
C GLN A 244 -1.16 8.68 31.24
N SER A 245 -1.69 9.66 30.50
CA SER A 245 -2.42 10.78 31.08
C SER A 245 -3.53 11.31 30.18
N THR A 246 -4.39 12.18 30.72
CA THR A 246 -5.51 12.75 29.97
C THR A 246 -5.12 13.81 28.94
N THR A 247 -3.86 14.22 28.94
CA THR A 247 -3.29 15.23 28.03
C THR A 247 -2.27 14.64 27.08
N ASP A 248 -2.08 13.32 27.16
CA ASP A 248 -1.09 12.59 26.39
C ASP A 248 -1.50 12.48 24.92
N LEU A 249 -0.53 12.66 24.03
CA LEU A 249 -0.74 12.62 22.60
C LEU A 249 0.39 11.84 21.94
N ASP A 250 0.08 10.69 21.36
CA ASP A 250 1.10 9.94 20.66
C ASP A 250 1.04 10.20 19.17
N VAL A 251 2.15 10.70 18.61
CA VAL A 251 2.26 10.98 17.19
C VAL A 251 3.16 9.97 16.51
N PHE A 252 2.62 9.31 15.49
CA PHE A 252 3.37 8.44 14.59
C PHE A 252 3.53 9.04 13.20
N SER A 253 4.65 8.78 12.53
CA SER A 253 4.89 9.20 11.14
C SER A 253 4.99 8.00 10.19
N PHE A 254 4.56 8.18 8.95
CA PHE A 254 4.78 7.21 7.88
C PHE A 254 4.80 7.89 6.51
N THR A 255 5.47 7.27 5.54
CA THR A 255 5.44 7.72 4.13
C THR A 255 4.68 6.71 3.30
N THR A 256 3.79 7.18 2.43
CA THR A 256 2.96 6.34 1.56
C THR A 256 2.97 6.84 0.13
N GLY A 257 2.73 5.95 -0.84
CA GLY A 257 2.45 6.31 -2.23
C GLY A 257 1.02 6.87 -2.40
N PRO A 258 0.60 7.21 -3.62
CA PRO A 258 -0.79 7.61 -3.85
C PRO A 258 -1.69 6.37 -3.70
N GLY A 259 -2.76 6.46 -2.92
CA GLY A 259 -3.69 5.36 -2.74
C GLY A 259 -4.26 5.24 -1.33
N PRO A 260 -4.81 4.07 -0.98
CA PRO A 260 -5.50 3.89 0.28
C PRO A 260 -4.52 3.82 1.46
N VAL A 261 -4.89 4.49 2.53
CA VAL A 261 -4.36 4.35 3.88
C VAL A 261 -5.48 3.79 4.75
N ASN A 262 -5.25 2.63 5.34
CA ASN A 262 -6.15 1.96 6.27
C ASN A 262 -5.41 1.80 7.60
N LEU A 263 -5.80 2.55 8.62
CA LEU A 263 -5.22 2.46 9.96
C LEU A 263 -6.31 2.07 10.94
N LEU A 264 -6.01 1.09 11.77
CA LEU A 264 -6.84 0.65 12.89
C LEU A 264 -6.04 0.83 14.17
N VAL A 265 -6.59 1.60 15.10
CA VAL A 265 -6.02 1.83 16.42
C VAL A 265 -6.99 1.23 17.44
N ASN A 266 -6.59 0.15 18.08
CA ASN A 266 -7.41 -0.53 19.07
C ASN A 266 -6.80 -0.33 20.47
N PRO A 267 -7.60 -0.09 21.50
CA PRO A 267 -7.13 -0.28 22.88
C PRO A 267 -6.93 -1.77 23.16
N LEU A 268 -6.51 -2.12 24.37
CA LEU A 268 -6.44 -3.53 24.77
C LEU A 268 -7.79 -4.25 24.55
N LEU A 269 -7.72 -5.41 23.89
CA LEU A 269 -8.85 -6.27 23.58
C LEU A 269 -8.52 -7.69 23.99
N ILE A 270 -9.10 -8.15 25.10
CA ILE A 270 -8.92 -9.51 25.58
C ILE A 270 -10.01 -10.40 24.97
N PRO A 271 -9.66 -11.56 24.37
CA PRO A 271 -10.60 -12.47 23.74
C PRO A 271 -11.40 -13.30 24.78
N SER A 272 -12.16 -12.59 25.61
CA SER A 272 -12.94 -13.10 26.76
C SER A 272 -14.33 -12.43 26.81
N SER A 273 -15.09 -12.66 27.88
CA SER A 273 -16.49 -12.20 28.04
C SER A 273 -16.69 -10.68 28.00
N THR A 274 -15.65 -9.92 28.35
CA THR A 274 -15.58 -8.45 28.30
C THR A 274 -14.25 -8.05 27.70
N ARG A 275 -14.14 -6.82 27.19
CA ARG A 275 -12.93 -6.35 26.49
C ARG A 275 -11.72 -6.20 27.41
N GLY A 276 -11.91 -5.69 28.62
CA GLY A 276 -10.85 -5.55 29.64
C GLY A 276 -9.83 -4.46 29.37
N GLY A 277 -10.11 -3.56 28.42
CA GLY A 277 -9.30 -2.37 28.15
C GLY A 277 -9.95 -1.13 28.73
N ASN A 278 -9.12 -0.18 29.15
CA ASN A 278 -9.57 1.01 29.87
C ASN A 278 -9.71 2.21 28.92
N LEU A 279 -8.96 2.18 27.84
CA LEU A 279 -8.80 3.27 26.90
C LEU A 279 -9.94 3.34 25.86
N ASP A 280 -10.37 4.57 25.62
CA ASP A 280 -11.13 5.03 24.47
C ASP A 280 -10.30 6.01 23.64
N ILE A 281 -10.30 5.80 22.33
CA ILE A 281 -9.34 6.38 21.40
C ILE A 281 -10.06 7.29 20.41
N ILE A 282 -9.49 8.48 20.23
CA ILE A 282 -9.67 9.26 19.01
C ILE A 282 -8.35 9.25 18.22
N ALA A 283 -8.46 8.97 16.92
CA ALA A 283 -7.32 9.00 16.01
C ALA A 283 -7.54 10.04 14.91
N GLU A 284 -6.50 10.80 14.59
CA GLU A 284 -6.48 11.81 13.54
C GLU A 284 -5.33 11.53 12.56
N LEU A 285 -5.60 11.62 11.26
CA LEU A 285 -4.58 11.55 10.22
C LEU A 285 -4.27 12.96 9.73
N HIS A 286 -3.01 13.38 9.81
CA HIS A 286 -2.54 14.69 9.39
C HIS A 286 -1.60 14.60 8.19
N ASP A 287 -1.60 15.62 7.34
CA ASP A 287 -0.63 15.77 6.25
C ASP A 287 0.73 16.34 6.73
N GLY A 288 1.67 16.48 5.80
CA GLY A 288 3.00 17.05 6.05
C GLY A 288 3.01 18.51 6.55
N ASN A 289 1.89 19.22 6.45
CA ASN A 289 1.71 20.59 6.95
C ASN A 289 0.88 20.64 8.23
N ASN A 290 0.65 19.49 8.88
CA ASN A 290 -0.15 19.33 10.09
C ASN A 290 -1.65 19.65 9.91
N ASN A 291 -2.19 19.57 8.68
CA ASN A 291 -3.63 19.69 8.47
C ASN A 291 -4.32 18.35 8.69
N VAL A 292 -5.46 18.35 9.40
CA VAL A 292 -6.31 17.17 9.60
C VAL A 292 -6.91 16.73 8.26
N ILE A 293 -6.63 15.49 7.86
CA ILE A 293 -7.19 14.83 6.68
C ILE A 293 -8.39 13.96 7.04
N ALA A 294 -8.30 13.24 8.16
CA ALA A 294 -9.38 12.37 8.64
C ALA A 294 -9.34 12.28 10.17
N THR A 295 -10.50 12.08 10.78
CA THR A 295 -10.67 11.88 12.22
C THR A 295 -11.59 10.69 12.44
N SER A 296 -11.31 9.87 13.45
CA SER A 296 -12.13 8.73 13.81
C SER A 296 -12.27 8.63 15.33
N ASN A 297 -13.53 8.67 15.78
CA ASN A 297 -13.97 8.47 17.16
C ASN A 297 -15.44 7.99 17.12
N PRO A 298 -15.67 6.69 16.82
CA PRO A 298 -17.03 6.18 16.71
C PRO A 298 -17.71 6.16 18.09
N ALA A 299 -18.82 6.89 18.25
CA ALA A 299 -19.47 7.13 19.55
C ALA A 299 -19.94 5.88 20.34
N SER A 300 -19.90 4.69 19.73
CA SER A 300 -20.30 3.41 20.34
C SER A 300 -19.17 2.37 20.37
N GLN A 301 -17.95 2.77 20.02
CA GLN A 301 -16.75 1.94 20.04
C GLN A 301 -15.68 2.66 20.86
N THR A 302 -14.60 1.97 21.20
CA THR A 302 -13.46 2.61 21.89
C THR A 302 -12.16 2.53 21.10
N GLY A 303 -12.21 1.90 19.92
CA GLY A 303 -11.14 1.92 18.93
C GLY A 303 -11.48 2.87 17.78
N ALA A 304 -10.46 3.25 17.02
CA ALA A 304 -10.57 4.19 15.91
C ALA A 304 -10.12 3.53 14.60
N GLN A 305 -10.84 3.81 13.51
CA GLN A 305 -10.50 3.33 12.17
C GLN A 305 -10.46 4.51 11.19
N LEU A 306 -9.32 4.69 10.51
CA LEU A 306 -9.11 5.67 9.47
C LEU A 306 -8.96 4.94 8.13
N GLN A 307 -9.86 5.22 7.20
CA GLN A 307 -9.83 4.66 5.85
C GLN A 307 -10.01 5.79 4.84
N VAL A 308 -8.91 6.19 4.20
CA VAL A 308 -8.87 7.35 3.30
C VAL A 308 -7.87 7.13 2.17
N SER A 309 -8.16 7.67 0.99
CA SER A 309 -7.19 7.72 -0.11
C SER A 309 -6.43 9.04 -0.08
N VAL A 310 -5.11 8.97 -0.13
CA VAL A 310 -4.23 10.14 -0.03
C VAL A 310 -3.26 10.22 -1.19
N ASN A 311 -2.67 11.40 -1.40
CA ASN A 311 -1.56 11.56 -2.35
C ASN A 311 -0.26 11.00 -1.75
N ALA A 312 0.73 10.74 -2.60
CA ALA A 312 2.06 10.37 -2.13
C ALA A 312 2.62 11.45 -1.20
N GLY A 313 3.17 11.04 -0.05
CA GLY A 313 3.71 11.97 0.92
C GLY A 313 3.93 11.34 2.29
N THR A 314 4.44 12.17 3.21
CA THR A 314 4.56 11.85 4.63
C THR A 314 3.31 12.32 5.36
N TYR A 315 2.77 11.46 6.21
CA TYR A 315 1.59 11.70 7.02
C TYR A 315 1.86 11.33 8.47
N TYR A 316 1.01 11.86 9.35
CA TYR A 316 1.12 11.67 10.79
C TYR A 316 -0.18 11.11 11.35
N LEU A 317 -0.09 10.05 12.15
CA LEU A 317 -1.19 9.49 12.91
C LEU A 317 -1.09 10.02 14.34
N LEU A 318 -2.06 10.81 14.75
CA LEU A 318 -2.17 11.34 16.11
C LEU A 318 -3.19 10.50 16.88
N ILE A 319 -2.80 10.04 18.07
CA ILE A 319 -3.61 9.16 18.93
C ILE A 319 -3.71 9.82 20.30
N ARG A 320 -4.93 10.03 20.78
CA ARG A 320 -5.19 10.55 22.12
C ARG A 320 -6.43 9.92 22.72
N ASN A 321 -6.59 10.08 24.02
CA ASN A 321 -7.74 9.55 24.73
C ASN A 321 -9.01 10.35 24.44
N SER A 322 -10.14 9.69 24.64
CA SER A 322 -11.48 10.22 24.35
C SER A 322 -12.43 10.05 25.55
N ALA A 323 -13.63 10.61 25.40
CA ALA A 323 -14.77 10.42 26.28
C ALA A 323 -15.97 9.96 25.46
N ALA A 324 -16.92 9.29 26.10
CA ALA A 324 -18.14 8.82 25.44
C ALA A 324 -19.37 9.10 26.31
N GLY A 325 -20.52 9.34 25.68
CA GLY A 325 -21.81 9.43 26.38
C GLY A 325 -21.95 10.63 27.32
N THR A 326 -22.82 10.48 28.32
CA THR A 326 -23.13 11.50 29.32
C THR A 326 -23.17 10.88 30.73
N PRO A 327 -22.01 10.63 31.37
CA PRO A 327 -21.95 9.85 32.60
C PRO A 327 -22.54 10.57 33.83
N LEU A 328 -22.68 11.90 33.76
CA LEU A 328 -23.26 12.73 34.81
C LEU A 328 -24.79 12.90 34.71
N SER A 329 -25.42 12.38 33.65
CA SER A 329 -26.87 12.47 33.45
C SER A 329 -27.63 11.48 34.35
N SER A 330 -28.89 11.79 34.68
CA SER A 330 -29.74 10.90 35.50
C SER A 330 -30.00 9.52 34.90
N THR A 331 -29.82 9.40 33.59
CA THR A 331 -29.73 8.12 32.85
C THR A 331 -28.32 8.04 32.26
N PRO A 332 -27.32 7.63 33.05
CA PRO A 332 -25.92 7.78 32.68
C PRO A 332 -25.52 6.83 31.55
N SER A 333 -24.60 7.30 30.71
CA SER A 333 -23.98 6.53 29.62
C SER A 333 -22.51 6.91 29.49
N GLY A 334 -21.65 5.96 29.11
CA GLY A 334 -20.24 6.21 28.83
C GLY A 334 -19.44 6.70 30.04
N TYR A 335 -18.49 7.61 29.81
CA TYR A 335 -17.45 8.03 30.75
C TYR A 335 -16.79 9.32 30.29
N THR A 336 -16.12 10.01 31.23
CA THR A 336 -15.25 11.14 30.90
C THR A 336 -13.89 10.63 30.43
N SER A 337 -13.05 11.52 29.90
CA SER A 337 -11.70 11.15 29.45
C SER A 337 -10.73 10.89 30.61
N TYR A 338 -11.15 11.15 31.86
CA TYR A 338 -10.30 11.08 33.05
C TYR A 338 -9.62 9.71 33.21
N GLY A 339 -10.42 8.65 33.23
CA GLY A 339 -9.92 7.28 33.40
C GLY A 339 -9.61 6.57 32.08
N SER A 340 -9.79 7.24 30.95
CA SER A 340 -9.55 6.69 29.62
C SER A 340 -8.06 6.76 29.28
N ILE A 341 -7.26 5.95 29.94
CA ILE A 341 -5.80 5.84 29.79
C ILE A 341 -5.43 4.35 29.73
N GLY A 342 -4.30 4.00 29.12
CA GLY A 342 -3.90 2.60 28.95
C GLY A 342 -3.28 2.29 27.59
N GLN A 343 -3.16 1.01 27.28
CA GLN A 343 -2.46 0.54 26.09
C GLN A 343 -3.30 0.67 24.81
N TYR A 344 -2.62 0.95 23.69
CA TYR A 344 -3.20 0.83 22.35
C TYR A 344 -2.26 0.17 21.34
N PHE A 345 -2.83 -0.33 20.25
CA PHE A 345 -2.16 -1.11 19.21
C PHE A 345 -2.56 -0.61 17.82
N VAL A 346 -1.58 -0.24 17.01
CA VAL A 346 -1.76 0.25 15.64
C VAL A 346 -1.54 -0.89 14.64
N SER A 347 -2.48 -1.05 13.72
CA SER A 347 -2.39 -2.01 12.63
C SER A 347 -3.01 -1.45 11.36
N GLY A 348 -2.75 -2.11 10.22
CA GLY A 348 -3.38 -1.77 8.96
C GLY A 348 -2.43 -1.81 7.78
N SER A 349 -2.64 -0.93 6.81
CA SER A 349 -1.86 -0.88 5.59
C SER A 349 -1.82 0.51 4.98
N ILE A 350 -0.75 0.75 4.22
CA ILE A 350 -0.55 1.95 3.44
C ILE A 350 -0.28 1.57 1.98
N ALA A 351 -0.48 2.52 1.06
CA ALA A 351 -0.05 2.34 -0.32
C ALA A 351 1.49 2.30 -0.39
N SER A 352 2.01 1.41 -1.24
CA SER A 352 3.46 1.25 -1.44
C SER A 352 4.13 2.59 -1.74
N PRO A 353 5.13 3.01 -0.96
CA PRO A 353 5.89 4.23 -1.25
C PRO A 353 6.60 4.18 -2.61
N ALA A 354 6.88 2.97 -3.12
CA ALA A 354 7.43 2.73 -4.45
C ALA A 354 6.38 2.82 -5.58
N ALA A 355 5.11 3.05 -5.28
CA ALA A 355 4.04 3.27 -6.27
C ALA A 355 4.07 4.67 -6.91
N VAL A 356 5.27 5.26 -7.07
CA VAL A 356 5.52 6.13 -8.22
C VAL A 356 5.96 5.19 -9.32
N ALA A 357 5.01 4.56 -10.02
CA ALA A 357 5.36 3.85 -11.23
C ALA A 357 6.06 4.85 -12.14
N ALA A 358 7.32 4.54 -12.47
CA ALA A 358 8.22 5.47 -13.10
C ALA A 358 7.56 6.08 -14.35
N SER A 359 7.69 7.40 -14.50
CA SER A 359 7.26 8.08 -15.71
C SER A 359 8.17 7.63 -16.86
N VAL A 360 7.59 6.98 -17.87
CA VAL A 360 8.29 6.50 -19.08
C VAL A 360 7.78 7.24 -20.30
N GLN A 361 8.66 7.51 -21.26
CA GLN A 361 8.31 8.18 -22.51
C GLN A 361 8.14 7.18 -23.66
N LEU A 362 7.08 7.37 -24.45
CA LEU A 362 6.91 6.75 -25.75
C LEU A 362 7.22 7.80 -26.82
N ILE A 363 8.30 7.59 -27.55
CA ILE A 363 8.75 8.45 -28.65
C ILE A 363 8.50 7.70 -29.95
N THR A 364 7.65 8.25 -30.81
CA THR A 364 7.28 7.64 -32.09
C THR A 364 7.70 8.54 -33.23
N THR A 365 8.21 7.93 -34.30
CA THR A 365 8.66 8.64 -35.51
C THR A 365 8.22 7.91 -36.76
N ALA A 366 8.15 8.63 -37.88
CA ALA A 366 8.04 8.05 -39.21
C ALA A 366 9.41 8.14 -39.90
N ASN A 367 9.78 7.15 -40.71
CA ASN A 367 10.99 7.21 -41.54
C ASN A 367 11.00 8.42 -42.48
N ASN A 368 9.82 8.89 -42.91
CA ASN A 368 9.62 10.16 -43.59
C ASN A 368 8.27 10.78 -43.17
N PRO A 369 8.25 11.96 -42.51
CA PRO A 369 7.01 12.61 -42.09
C PRO A 369 6.02 12.96 -43.21
N ALA A 370 6.47 13.02 -44.47
CA ALA A 370 5.59 13.25 -45.61
C ALA A 370 4.84 11.97 -46.07
N TRP A 371 5.27 10.79 -45.63
CA TRP A 371 4.76 9.50 -46.12
C TRP A 371 3.76 8.85 -45.16
N GLY A 372 3.64 9.36 -43.94
CA GLY A 372 2.70 8.88 -42.93
C GLY A 372 2.93 9.50 -41.56
N SER A 373 2.06 9.14 -40.62
CA SER A 373 2.10 9.61 -39.24
C SER A 373 1.94 8.46 -38.25
N VAL A 374 2.38 8.69 -37.01
CA VAL A 374 2.27 7.71 -35.91
C VAL A 374 1.52 8.35 -34.74
N THR A 375 0.52 7.65 -34.20
CA THR A 375 -0.29 8.12 -33.06
C THR A 375 -0.39 7.02 -32.00
N PRO A 376 -0.19 7.31 -30.70
CA PRO A 376 0.18 8.60 -30.11
C PRO A 376 1.63 9.01 -30.38
N SER A 377 1.90 10.32 -30.44
CA SER A 377 3.24 10.88 -30.65
C SER A 377 3.80 11.54 -29.40
N ASN A 378 4.99 11.11 -28.96
CA ASN A 378 5.80 11.76 -27.91
C ASN A 378 5.02 12.05 -26.62
N GLN A 379 4.46 11.00 -26.04
CA GLN A 379 3.67 11.07 -24.80
C GLN A 379 4.39 10.39 -23.64
N THR A 380 4.01 10.80 -22.43
CA THR A 380 4.53 10.25 -21.17
C THR A 380 3.47 9.38 -20.52
N TYR A 381 3.89 8.22 -20.02
CA TYR A 381 3.04 7.20 -19.43
C TYR A 381 3.60 6.71 -18.10
N THR A 382 2.75 6.03 -17.35
CA THR A 382 3.14 5.29 -16.15
C THR A 382 3.73 3.93 -16.55
N ALA A 383 4.87 3.53 -15.98
CA ALA A 383 5.46 2.22 -16.25
C ALA A 383 4.45 1.07 -16.05
N GLY A 384 4.40 0.13 -16.99
CA GLY A 384 3.40 -0.94 -17.08
C GLY A 384 2.16 -0.61 -17.92
N SER A 385 2.02 0.62 -18.42
CA SER A 385 0.91 0.99 -19.32
C SER A 385 0.92 0.18 -20.61
N VAL A 386 -0.26 -0.21 -21.08
CA VAL A 386 -0.47 -0.86 -22.37
C VAL A 386 -1.03 0.17 -23.35
N VAL A 387 -0.32 0.43 -24.46
CA VAL A 387 -0.66 1.48 -25.43
C VAL A 387 -0.83 0.86 -26.82
N GLN A 388 -1.89 1.27 -27.52
CA GLN A 388 -2.06 0.98 -28.96
C GLN A 388 -1.45 2.11 -29.78
N VAL A 389 -0.53 1.75 -30.68
CA VAL A 389 0.18 2.68 -31.57
C VAL A 389 -0.26 2.40 -33.01
N TYR A 390 -0.73 3.43 -33.68
CA TYR A 390 -1.26 3.40 -35.04
C TYR A 390 -0.26 4.01 -36.02
N ALA A 391 0.01 3.33 -37.13
CA ALA A 391 0.73 3.88 -38.28
C ALA A 391 -0.26 4.24 -39.38
N THR A 392 -0.48 5.53 -39.63
CA THR A 392 -1.41 5.99 -40.68
C THR A 392 -0.62 6.46 -41.91
N PRO A 393 -0.62 5.71 -43.03
CA PRO A 393 0.04 6.14 -44.26
C PRO A 393 -0.59 7.41 -44.82
N ALA A 394 0.23 8.27 -45.41
CA ALA A 394 -0.25 9.37 -46.24
C ALA A 394 -0.79 8.82 -47.58
N GLU A 395 -1.52 9.66 -48.30
CA GLU A 395 -2.03 9.30 -49.62
C GLU A 395 -0.89 8.82 -50.54
N HIS A 396 -1.12 7.72 -51.25
CA HIS A 396 -0.15 7.07 -52.17
C HIS A 396 1.07 6.42 -51.50
N TYR A 397 1.08 6.29 -50.18
CA TYR A 397 2.06 5.52 -49.43
C TYR A 397 1.38 4.36 -48.70
N GLN A 398 2.18 3.39 -48.26
CA GLN A 398 1.70 2.26 -47.48
C GLN A 398 2.63 1.99 -46.30
N PHE A 399 2.07 1.45 -45.22
CA PHE A 399 2.82 1.01 -44.08
C PHE A 399 3.54 -0.31 -44.40
N ALA A 400 4.87 -0.34 -44.24
CA ALA A 400 5.70 -1.51 -44.49
C ALA A 400 6.07 -2.27 -43.22
N GLY A 401 6.04 -1.63 -42.05
CA GLY A 401 6.33 -2.26 -40.77
C GLY A 401 6.97 -1.33 -39.74
N TRP A 402 7.22 -1.87 -38.57
CA TRP A 402 7.88 -1.18 -37.46
C TRP A 402 9.38 -1.48 -37.40
N GLU A 403 10.15 -0.50 -36.94
CA GLU A 403 11.56 -0.58 -36.61
C GLU A 403 11.86 0.18 -35.30
N GLU A 404 13.11 0.09 -34.84
CA GLU A 404 13.64 0.86 -33.69
C GLU A 404 12.78 0.71 -32.43
N GLY A 405 12.61 -0.53 -31.94
CA GLY A 405 11.85 -0.83 -30.71
C GLY A 405 10.68 -1.80 -30.90
N ALA A 406 10.30 -2.06 -32.15
CA ALA A 406 9.40 -3.15 -32.54
C ALA A 406 9.78 -3.68 -33.93
N SER A 407 9.09 -4.75 -34.36
CA SER A 407 9.24 -5.37 -35.68
C SER A 407 7.92 -5.95 -36.16
N GLY A 408 7.76 -6.13 -37.47
CA GLY A 408 6.57 -6.73 -38.08
C GLY A 408 5.60 -5.68 -38.63
N THR A 409 4.45 -6.16 -39.11
CA THR A 409 3.47 -5.38 -39.90
C THR A 409 2.14 -5.18 -39.18
N GLU A 410 2.06 -5.47 -37.88
CA GLU A 410 0.84 -5.31 -37.09
C GLU A 410 0.48 -3.83 -36.93
N ASP A 411 -0.76 -3.46 -37.25
CA ASP A 411 -1.29 -2.11 -37.06
C ASP A 411 -2.80 -2.21 -36.69
N PRO A 412 -3.21 -1.83 -35.45
CA PRO A 412 -2.40 -1.18 -34.42
C PRO A 412 -1.41 -2.11 -33.71
N LEU A 413 -0.24 -1.57 -33.37
CA LEU A 413 0.77 -2.23 -32.55
C LEU A 413 0.44 -2.05 -31.06
N THR A 414 0.37 -3.15 -30.31
CA THR A 414 0.20 -3.11 -28.84
C THR A 414 1.56 -3.14 -28.15
N VAL A 415 1.85 -2.16 -27.29
CA VAL A 415 3.13 -2.00 -26.60
C VAL A 415 2.93 -1.90 -25.10
N VAL A 416 3.73 -2.65 -24.33
CA VAL A 416 3.78 -2.54 -22.85
C VAL A 416 4.99 -1.68 -22.47
N LEU A 417 4.75 -0.52 -21.87
CA LEU A 417 5.78 0.47 -21.59
C LEU A 417 6.40 0.25 -20.20
N ASN A 418 7.48 -0.53 -20.13
CA ASN A 418 8.23 -0.75 -18.89
C ASN A 418 9.46 0.18 -18.74
N SER A 419 9.87 0.83 -19.83
CA SER A 419 10.97 1.80 -19.90
C SER A 419 10.72 2.79 -21.05
N ASN A 420 11.56 3.82 -21.17
CA ASN A 420 11.52 4.72 -22.32
C ASN A 420 11.63 3.91 -23.62
N THR A 421 10.64 4.06 -24.48
CA THR A 421 10.48 3.27 -25.69
C THR A 421 10.49 4.20 -26.89
N PHE A 422 11.38 3.91 -27.83
CA PHE A 422 11.40 4.53 -29.15
C PHE A 422 10.70 3.56 -30.11
N LEU A 423 10.00 4.09 -31.12
CA LEU A 423 9.42 3.31 -32.23
C LEU A 423 9.51 4.13 -33.51
N ARG A 424 9.82 3.45 -34.62
CA ARG A 424 9.78 4.03 -35.96
C ARG A 424 8.83 3.26 -36.86
N ALA A 425 7.81 3.94 -37.40
CA ALA A 425 7.01 3.40 -38.50
C ALA A 425 7.74 3.61 -39.82
N VAL A 426 7.82 2.55 -40.63
CA VAL A 426 8.38 2.58 -41.97
C VAL A 426 7.23 2.63 -42.97
N PHE A 427 7.17 3.72 -43.72
CA PHE A 427 6.30 3.87 -44.87
C PHE A 427 7.11 3.72 -46.16
N VAL A 428 6.48 3.16 -47.19
CA VAL A 428 7.07 3.01 -48.53
C VAL A 428 6.09 3.52 -49.58
N GLU A 429 6.59 3.83 -50.77
CA GLU A 429 5.76 4.20 -51.92
C GLU A 429 4.77 3.07 -52.23
N ALA A 430 3.49 3.40 -52.37
CA ALA A 430 2.53 2.45 -52.91
C ALA A 430 2.70 2.42 -54.44
N LEU A 431 2.77 1.21 -55.00
CA LEU A 431 3.02 0.97 -56.43
C LEU A 431 1.81 0.31 -57.09
N THR A 432 1.64 0.52 -58.39
CA THR A 432 0.79 -0.34 -59.20
C THR A 432 1.35 -1.77 -59.26
N THR A 433 0.47 -2.75 -59.27
CA THR A 433 0.74 -4.19 -59.15
C THR A 433 1.31 -4.76 -60.44
N ASN A 434 0.71 -4.42 -61.59
CA ASN A 434 1.08 -5.03 -62.88
C ASN A 434 2.31 -4.37 -63.53
N ALA A 435 2.61 -3.13 -63.16
CA ALA A 435 3.74 -2.38 -63.68
C ALA A 435 4.26 -1.42 -62.58
N PRO A 436 5.22 -1.82 -61.74
CA PRO A 436 5.63 -1.11 -60.52
C PRO A 436 5.94 0.38 -60.72
N THR A 437 4.91 1.21 -60.53
CA THR A 437 4.96 2.66 -60.76
C THR A 437 4.34 3.35 -59.53
N PRO A 438 5.01 4.33 -58.90
CA PRO A 438 4.49 4.98 -57.71
C PRO A 438 3.19 5.72 -57.98
N LEU A 439 2.23 5.53 -57.09
CA LEU A 439 0.92 6.15 -57.16
C LEU A 439 1.02 7.67 -57.04
N TRP A 440 1.93 8.18 -56.20
CA TRP A 440 2.17 9.62 -56.08
C TRP A 440 2.68 10.21 -57.40
N TRP A 441 3.48 9.45 -58.16
CA TRP A 441 4.00 9.90 -59.44
C TRP A 441 2.88 9.99 -60.48
N LEU A 442 2.02 8.97 -60.55
CA LEU A 442 0.83 8.99 -61.41
C LEU A 442 -0.11 10.15 -61.03
N ALA A 443 -0.33 10.36 -59.73
CA ALA A 443 -1.11 11.50 -59.23
C ALA A 443 -0.52 12.85 -59.62
N SER A 444 0.81 13.01 -59.53
CA SER A 444 1.50 14.22 -59.99
C SER A 444 1.34 14.50 -61.49
N LYS A 445 0.97 13.48 -62.28
CA LYS A 445 0.67 13.59 -63.71
C LYS A 445 -0.82 13.80 -64.01
N GLY A 446 -1.66 13.92 -62.99
CA GLY A 446 -3.09 14.22 -63.10
C GLY A 446 -4.02 13.01 -62.99
N PHE A 447 -3.50 11.82 -62.69
CA PHE A 447 -4.32 10.61 -62.51
C PHE A 447 -4.71 10.45 -61.04
N THR A 448 -6.00 10.53 -60.71
CA THR A 448 -6.46 10.49 -59.31
C THR A 448 -7.24 9.23 -58.94
N ASN A 449 -7.47 8.33 -59.88
CA ASN A 449 -8.13 7.04 -59.68
C ASN A 449 -7.71 6.02 -60.74
N ASP A 450 -8.09 4.76 -60.52
CA ASP A 450 -7.87 3.65 -61.46
C ASP A 450 -6.42 3.51 -61.95
N PHE A 451 -5.47 3.61 -61.01
CA PHE A 451 -4.04 3.64 -61.30
C PHE A 451 -3.54 2.43 -62.10
N GLU A 452 -4.11 1.24 -61.86
CA GLU A 452 -3.75 0.00 -62.59
C GLU A 452 -4.10 0.06 -64.06
N ASN A 453 -5.17 0.76 -64.44
CA ASN A 453 -5.48 0.96 -65.86
C ASN A 453 -4.72 2.17 -66.40
N ALA A 454 -4.62 3.25 -65.62
CA ALA A 454 -3.93 4.48 -66.01
C ALA A 454 -2.47 4.20 -66.42
N VAL A 455 -1.76 3.37 -65.66
CA VAL A 455 -0.34 3.09 -65.88
C VAL A 455 -0.02 2.50 -67.26
N HIS A 456 -0.98 1.86 -67.92
CA HIS A 456 -0.83 1.30 -69.27
C HIS A 456 -1.25 2.26 -70.40
N GLN A 457 -1.82 3.43 -70.08
CA GLN A 457 -2.21 4.42 -71.09
C GLN A 457 -0.99 4.99 -71.80
N VAL A 458 -1.07 5.07 -73.13
CA VAL A 458 -0.06 5.71 -73.97
C VAL A 458 -0.16 7.22 -73.80
N ALA A 459 0.88 7.84 -73.28
CA ALA A 459 0.93 9.27 -72.99
C ALA A 459 1.31 10.10 -74.23
N ALA A 460 1.39 11.43 -74.07
CA ALA A 460 1.66 12.35 -75.19
C ALA A 460 3.02 12.11 -75.86
N ASN A 461 3.99 11.55 -75.12
CA ASN A 461 5.29 11.13 -75.63
C ASN A 461 5.28 9.79 -76.39
N ALA A 462 4.08 9.21 -76.64
CA ALA A 462 3.88 7.93 -77.32
C ALA A 462 4.42 6.69 -76.58
N MET A 463 4.56 6.78 -75.25
CA MET A 463 4.93 5.64 -74.39
C MET A 463 3.85 5.39 -73.32
N PRO A 464 3.61 4.13 -72.91
CA PRO A 464 2.87 3.83 -71.69
C PRO A 464 3.46 4.57 -70.48
N LEU A 465 2.62 4.98 -69.52
CA LEU A 465 3.07 5.74 -68.35
C LEU A 465 4.16 5.03 -67.54
N TRP A 466 4.06 3.71 -67.30
CA TRP A 466 5.14 2.98 -66.61
C TRP A 466 6.47 3.06 -67.35
N GLN A 467 6.47 3.01 -68.70
CA GLN A 467 7.69 3.14 -69.48
C GLN A 467 8.24 4.56 -69.38
N SER A 468 7.37 5.57 -69.39
CA SER A 468 7.78 6.96 -69.16
C SER A 468 8.41 7.14 -67.79
N TYR A 469 7.84 6.53 -66.74
CA TYR A 469 8.42 6.54 -65.40
C TYR A 469 9.78 5.84 -65.34
N ILE A 470 9.90 4.64 -65.90
CA ILE A 470 11.17 3.90 -65.97
C ILE A 470 12.21 4.66 -66.79
N ALA A 471 11.83 5.31 -67.89
CA ALA A 471 12.75 6.10 -68.69
C ALA A 471 13.08 7.47 -68.07
N GLY A 472 12.27 7.93 -67.09
CA GLY A 472 12.42 9.24 -66.46
C GLY A 472 11.97 10.41 -67.34
N LEU A 473 11.02 10.15 -68.25
CA LEU A 473 10.47 11.12 -69.19
C LEU A 473 9.21 11.80 -68.62
N ASP A 474 8.91 13.01 -69.08
CA ASP A 474 7.65 13.68 -68.81
C ASP A 474 6.55 13.19 -69.77
N PRO A 475 5.58 12.38 -69.32
CA PRO A 475 4.53 11.82 -70.19
C PRO A 475 3.62 12.89 -70.81
N ASN A 476 3.57 14.09 -70.23
CA ASN A 476 2.75 15.20 -70.72
C ASN A 476 3.44 16.04 -71.80
N ASN A 477 4.73 15.82 -72.04
CA ASN A 477 5.50 16.52 -73.06
C ASN A 477 5.76 15.62 -74.27
N PRO A 478 5.12 15.85 -75.43
CA PRO A 478 5.32 15.02 -76.62
C PRO A 478 6.76 15.08 -77.18
N ALA A 479 7.54 16.10 -76.81
CA ALA A 479 8.94 16.22 -77.20
C ALA A 479 9.89 15.40 -76.30
N ASP A 480 9.45 15.01 -75.09
CA ASP A 480 10.28 14.30 -74.12
C ASP A 480 10.22 12.79 -74.35
N GLN A 481 11.01 12.36 -75.35
CA GLN A 481 11.07 10.98 -75.82
C GLN A 481 12.47 10.43 -75.68
N LEU A 482 12.57 9.16 -75.28
CA LEU A 482 13.82 8.42 -75.39
C LEU A 482 14.12 8.19 -76.88
N ARG A 483 15.14 8.89 -77.38
CA ARG A 483 15.59 8.77 -78.77
C ARG A 483 17.05 8.37 -78.81
N VAL A 484 17.35 7.46 -79.73
CA VAL A 484 18.72 7.06 -80.07
C VAL A 484 18.99 7.56 -81.47
N PHE A 485 20.12 8.23 -81.65
CA PHE A 485 20.55 8.72 -82.95
C PHE A 485 21.96 8.25 -83.26
N LEU A 486 22.21 7.90 -84.52
CA LEU A 486 23.54 7.66 -85.02
C LEU A 486 24.17 8.98 -85.48
N SER A 487 25.42 9.19 -85.10
CA SER A 487 26.29 10.24 -85.64
C SER A 487 27.59 9.62 -86.15
N GLY A 488 28.31 10.31 -87.02
CA GLY A 488 29.63 9.87 -87.51
C GLY A 488 29.64 9.52 -89.00
N ASN A 489 30.84 9.33 -89.55
CA ASN A 489 31.02 8.88 -90.92
C ASN A 489 30.79 7.36 -91.03
N PRO A 490 30.49 6.84 -92.23
CA PRO A 490 30.41 5.40 -92.46
C PRO A 490 31.66 4.67 -91.94
N GLY A 491 31.48 3.70 -91.04
CA GLY A 491 32.55 2.95 -90.38
C GLY A 491 33.11 3.59 -89.11
N GLN A 492 32.56 4.73 -88.67
CA GLN A 492 32.88 5.43 -87.41
C GLN A 492 31.59 5.87 -86.70
N GLU A 493 30.52 5.09 -86.82
CA GLU A 493 29.24 5.40 -86.22
C GLU A 493 29.33 5.43 -84.69
N VAL A 494 28.59 6.35 -84.07
CA VAL A 494 28.44 6.47 -82.62
C VAL A 494 26.95 6.61 -82.32
N LEU A 495 26.43 5.73 -81.45
CA LEU A 495 25.09 5.83 -80.90
C LEU A 495 25.09 6.91 -79.82
N ASN A 496 24.13 7.84 -79.88
CA ASN A 496 23.93 8.88 -78.87
C ASN A 496 22.50 8.85 -78.36
N TRP A 497 22.33 9.10 -77.05
CA TRP A 497 21.02 9.16 -76.41
C TRP A 497 21.01 10.17 -75.25
N GLY A 498 19.82 10.61 -74.85
CA GLY A 498 19.64 11.42 -73.65
C GLY A 498 19.69 10.55 -72.39
N THR A 499 20.36 11.02 -71.34
CA THR A 499 20.45 10.32 -70.06
C THR A 499 19.66 11.02 -68.96
N VAL A 500 19.14 10.23 -68.01
CA VAL A 500 18.42 10.68 -66.83
C VAL A 500 19.15 10.19 -65.58
N PRO A 501 19.47 11.07 -64.61
CA PRO A 501 20.06 10.65 -63.34
C PRO A 501 19.28 9.53 -62.65
N GLY A 502 19.98 8.53 -62.10
CA GLY A 502 19.37 7.38 -61.45
C GLY A 502 18.74 6.36 -62.43
N ARG A 503 19.14 6.38 -63.70
CA ARG A 503 18.86 5.34 -64.70
C ARG A 503 20.15 4.72 -65.22
N VAL A 504 20.03 3.48 -65.65
CA VAL A 504 21.10 2.74 -66.34
C VAL A 504 20.64 2.31 -67.72
N TYR A 505 21.60 2.24 -68.63
CA TYR A 505 21.36 2.06 -70.06
C TYR A 505 22.10 0.83 -70.57
N THR A 506 21.38 -0.06 -71.26
CA THR A 506 21.96 -1.23 -71.89
C THR A 506 21.78 -1.13 -73.40
N ILE A 507 22.87 -1.30 -74.15
CA ILE A 507 22.81 -1.31 -75.61
C ILE A 507 22.71 -2.75 -76.07
N LEU A 508 21.67 -3.00 -76.84
CA LEU A 508 21.41 -4.28 -77.45
C LEU A 508 21.59 -4.17 -78.96
N SER A 509 22.01 -5.24 -79.61
CA SER A 509 22.13 -5.30 -81.06
C SER A 509 21.53 -6.58 -81.64
N SER A 510 21.14 -6.52 -82.91
CA SER A 510 20.67 -7.67 -83.68
C SER A 510 20.96 -7.46 -85.17
N ASP A 511 21.20 -8.55 -85.89
CA ASP A 511 21.28 -8.55 -87.36
C ASP A 511 19.87 -8.59 -88.01
N ASN A 512 18.82 -8.76 -87.21
CA ASN A 512 17.43 -8.78 -87.64
C ASN A 512 16.57 -7.84 -86.77
N LEU A 513 15.98 -6.82 -87.39
CA LEU A 513 15.13 -5.85 -86.69
C LEU A 513 13.96 -6.49 -85.91
N SER A 514 13.45 -7.62 -86.41
CA SER A 514 12.36 -8.39 -85.79
C SER A 514 12.85 -9.61 -84.99
N GLY A 515 14.18 -9.83 -84.93
CA GLY A 515 14.79 -10.95 -84.23
C GLY A 515 15.09 -10.65 -82.76
N GLU A 516 15.78 -11.58 -82.11
CA GLU A 516 16.27 -11.38 -80.75
C GLU A 516 17.43 -10.38 -80.73
N PHE A 517 17.46 -9.57 -79.67
CA PHE A 517 18.49 -8.59 -79.42
C PHE A 517 19.36 -9.08 -78.26
N SER A 518 20.68 -9.01 -78.43
CA SER A 518 21.64 -9.39 -77.39
C SER A 518 22.46 -8.18 -76.95
N THR A 519 22.91 -8.20 -75.69
CA THR A 519 23.72 -7.12 -75.12
C THR A 519 25.05 -7.01 -75.86
N VAL A 520 25.39 -5.78 -76.26
CA VAL A 520 26.68 -5.48 -76.86
C VAL A 520 27.76 -5.54 -75.77
N GLU A 521 28.92 -6.09 -76.12
CA GLU A 521 30.06 -6.19 -75.21
C GLU A 521 30.40 -4.81 -74.60
N ASN A 522 30.62 -4.77 -73.28
CA ASN A 522 30.88 -3.55 -72.51
C ASN A 522 29.75 -2.50 -72.52
N ALA A 523 28.51 -2.89 -72.85
CA ALA A 523 27.36 -1.99 -72.92
C ALA A 523 26.20 -2.41 -72.01
N LEU A 524 26.47 -3.05 -70.87
CA LEU A 524 25.48 -3.44 -69.87
C LEU A 524 25.44 -2.41 -68.73
N ASP A 525 24.23 -1.97 -68.35
CA ASP A 525 23.97 -1.08 -67.20
C ASP A 525 24.91 0.15 -67.14
N LEU A 526 25.14 0.78 -68.30
CA LEU A 526 25.91 2.00 -68.41
C LEU A 526 25.27 3.08 -67.53
N SER A 527 26.08 3.76 -66.72
CA SER A 527 25.60 4.81 -65.83
C SER A 527 25.04 6.00 -66.63
N ALA A 528 24.22 6.83 -65.98
CA ALA A 528 23.67 8.05 -66.60
C ALA A 528 24.73 9.08 -67.06
N SER A 529 26.01 8.91 -66.72
CA SER A 529 27.10 9.75 -67.27
C SER A 529 27.56 9.31 -68.67
N VAL A 530 27.16 8.13 -69.13
CA VAL A 530 27.47 7.62 -70.47
C VAL A 530 26.28 7.88 -71.38
N ASN A 531 26.46 8.77 -72.35
CA ASN A 531 25.43 9.20 -73.31
C ASN A 531 25.77 8.87 -74.77
N SER A 532 26.88 8.19 -74.98
CA SER A 532 27.32 7.76 -76.31
C SER A 532 28.07 6.42 -76.26
N PHE A 533 28.04 5.68 -77.36
CA PHE A 533 28.73 4.40 -77.49
C PHE A 533 29.09 4.12 -78.95
N ALA A 534 30.35 3.75 -79.20
CA ALA A 534 30.81 3.33 -80.52
C ALA A 534 30.58 1.81 -80.65
N PRO A 535 29.63 1.34 -81.47
CA PRO A 535 29.38 -0.07 -81.62
C PRO A 535 30.53 -0.76 -82.38
N PRO A 536 30.70 -2.09 -82.19
CA PRO A 536 31.70 -2.85 -82.93
C PRO A 536 31.44 -2.79 -84.44
N THR A 537 32.51 -2.71 -85.24
CA THR A 537 32.41 -2.77 -86.71
C THR A 537 31.81 -4.10 -87.15
N ASN A 538 30.73 -4.06 -87.95
CA ASN A 538 30.06 -5.26 -88.43
C ASN A 538 30.94 -6.03 -89.43
N ALA A 539 31.46 -7.18 -89.04
CA ALA A 539 32.38 -7.99 -89.86
C ALA A 539 31.70 -8.73 -91.03
N THR A 540 30.37 -8.87 -91.04
CA THR A 540 29.62 -9.67 -92.03
C THR A 540 28.97 -8.85 -93.15
N GLY A 541 29.06 -7.51 -93.10
CA GLY A 541 28.58 -6.62 -94.18
C GLY A 541 27.05 -6.45 -94.29
N GLY A 542 26.27 -7.02 -93.37
CA GLY A 542 24.81 -6.87 -93.29
C GLY A 542 24.36 -5.63 -92.51
N ALA A 543 23.05 -5.34 -92.54
CA ALA A 543 22.47 -4.29 -91.69
C ALA A 543 22.48 -4.73 -90.22
N GLN A 544 23.02 -3.89 -89.33
CA GLN A 544 22.98 -4.10 -87.88
C GLN A 544 21.98 -3.12 -87.26
N PHE A 545 21.14 -3.62 -86.37
CA PHE A 545 20.15 -2.85 -85.65
C PHE A 545 20.56 -2.72 -84.19
N TYR A 546 20.31 -1.56 -83.58
CA TYR A 546 20.59 -1.30 -82.17
C TYR A 546 19.33 -0.83 -81.46
N LYS A 547 19.20 -1.23 -80.19
CA LYS A 547 18.18 -0.74 -79.27
C LYS A 547 18.85 -0.31 -77.97
N ILE A 548 18.27 0.70 -77.34
CA ILE A 548 18.63 1.07 -75.97
C ILE A 548 17.54 0.59 -75.02
N GLN A 549 17.95 -0.11 -73.98
CA GLN A 549 17.10 -0.50 -72.87
C GLN A 549 17.43 0.40 -71.69
N VAL A 550 16.40 0.95 -71.05
CA VAL A 550 16.53 1.76 -69.83
C VAL A 550 15.98 0.98 -68.66
N ARG A 551 16.69 1.03 -67.53
CA ARG A 551 16.25 0.46 -66.27
C ARG A 551 16.41 1.48 -65.14
N LYS A 552 15.49 1.42 -64.19
CA LYS A 552 15.62 2.06 -62.87
C LYS A 552 16.21 1.00 -61.92
N PRO A 553 17.45 1.17 -61.42
CA PRO A 553 18.11 0.24 -60.52
C PRO A 553 17.36 0.01 -59.21
#